data_AF-A0A924Y818-F1
#
_entry.id   AF-A0A924Y818-F1
#
_cell.length_a   1.000
_cell.length_b   1.000
_cell.length_c   1.000
_cell.angle_alpha   90.00
_cell.angle_beta   90.00
_cell.angle_gamma   90.00
#
_symmetry.space_group_name_H-M   'P 1'
#
loop_
_entity.id
_entity.type
_entity.pdbx_description
1 polymer ?
#
loop_
_entity_poly.entity_id
_entity_poly.type
_entity_poly.pdbx_seq_one_letter_code
_entity_poly.pdbx_strand_id
1 'polypeptide(L)'
;MQSLSVHGEYIENQIGNTPLVGFRRITAHLPQNIGVYAKAEWTNPGGSVKDRAAYNIIRQGELDGKLTHGKIILDSTSGNTGIAYAMIGASKGYRVKLFLPQNASPERTAILRAYGVDIVFTDPLEGSDGAIRAVRELAAAEPDKYFYADQYNNPANWQAHYKTTGVEIWKQTEGAVTHFVAGL
;
A
#
# COMPACT_ATOMS: atom_id res chain seq x y z
N MET A 1 -9.20 -38.91 -9.71
CA MET A 1 -8.68 -37.94 -8.72
C MET A 1 -9.70 -36.80 -8.68
N GLN A 2 -10.54 -36.73 -7.65
CA GLN A 2 -11.54 -35.65 -7.55
C GLN A 2 -10.80 -34.32 -7.40
N SER A 3 -11.05 -33.36 -8.30
CA SER A 3 -10.52 -32.02 -8.17
C SER A 3 -11.12 -31.39 -6.92
N LEU A 4 -10.30 -31.09 -5.92
CA LEU A 4 -10.68 -30.19 -4.84
C LEU A 4 -10.97 -28.83 -5.48
N SER A 5 -12.26 -28.46 -5.59
CA SER A 5 -12.64 -27.11 -5.99
C SER A 5 -12.43 -26.20 -4.79
N VAL A 6 -11.24 -25.59 -4.71
CA VAL A 6 -10.95 -24.54 -3.73
C VAL A 6 -11.43 -23.22 -4.32
N HIS A 7 -12.40 -22.58 -3.66
CA HIS A 7 -12.81 -21.21 -3.95
C HIS A 7 -11.90 -20.26 -3.16
N GLY A 8 -10.71 -19.97 -3.70
CA GLY A 8 -9.76 -19.02 -3.15
C GLY A 8 -9.27 -18.06 -4.22
N GLU A 9 -8.82 -16.88 -3.79
CA GLU A 9 -8.22 -15.87 -4.67
C GLU A 9 -6.80 -15.53 -4.20
N TYR A 10 -6.01 -14.93 -5.10
CA TYR A 10 -4.70 -14.39 -4.76
C TYR A 10 -4.83 -13.22 -3.78
N ILE A 11 -3.81 -13.04 -2.94
CA ILE A 11 -3.85 -12.07 -1.85
C ILE A 11 -4.08 -10.63 -2.34
N GLU A 12 -3.57 -10.26 -3.51
CA GLU A 12 -3.79 -8.92 -4.08
C GLU A 12 -5.25 -8.66 -4.48
N ASN A 13 -6.03 -9.71 -4.77
CA ASN A 13 -7.46 -9.59 -5.09
C ASN A 13 -8.30 -9.35 -3.84
N GLN A 14 -7.74 -9.59 -2.65
CA GLN A 14 -8.36 -9.31 -1.36
C GLN A 14 -8.10 -7.87 -0.89
N ILE A 15 -7.42 -7.04 -1.69
CA ILE A 15 -7.19 -5.62 -1.38
C ILE A 15 -8.45 -4.82 -1.69
N GLY A 16 -8.93 -4.10 -0.68
CA GLY A 16 -10.12 -3.26 -0.74
C GLY A 16 -11.36 -3.92 -0.16
N ASN A 17 -12.54 -3.40 -0.52
CA ASN A 17 -13.83 -3.81 0.04
C ASN A 17 -13.86 -3.85 1.57
N THR A 18 -13.13 -2.94 2.22
CA THR A 18 -12.97 -2.90 3.67
C THR A 18 -14.30 -2.54 4.35
N PRO A 19 -14.55 -2.97 5.60
CA PRO A 19 -15.82 -2.71 6.25
C PRO A 19 -15.96 -1.24 6.68
N LEU A 20 -17.21 -0.78 6.72
CA LEU A 20 -17.60 0.48 7.34
C LEU A 20 -18.15 0.18 8.74
N VAL A 21 -17.45 0.63 9.79
CA VAL A 21 -17.71 0.24 11.17
C VAL A 21 -18.30 1.42 11.93
N GLY A 22 -19.52 1.26 12.48
CA GLY A 22 -20.19 2.31 13.25
C GLY A 22 -19.80 2.32 14.72
N PHE A 23 -19.70 3.51 15.31
CA PHE A 23 -19.48 3.67 16.75
C PHE A 23 -20.81 3.89 17.49
N ARG A 24 -20.99 3.23 18.65
CA ARG A 24 -22.15 3.43 19.53
C ARG A 24 -21.83 4.24 20.78
N ARG A 25 -20.77 3.85 21.50
CA ARG A 25 -20.42 4.45 22.80
C ARG A 25 -19.75 5.83 22.65
N ILE A 26 -18.80 5.95 21.71
CA ILE A 26 -18.02 7.18 21.51
C ILE A 26 -18.91 8.31 20.97
N THR A 27 -19.95 7.96 20.23
CA THR A 27 -20.90 8.89 19.59
C THR A 27 -22.19 9.09 20.38
N ALA A 28 -22.34 8.47 21.56
CA ALA A 28 -23.60 8.48 22.31
C ALA A 28 -24.08 9.87 22.75
N HIS A 29 -23.17 10.86 22.79
CA HIS A 29 -23.46 12.25 23.13
C HIS A 29 -23.92 13.09 21.92
N LEU A 30 -23.85 12.54 20.70
CA LEU A 30 -24.24 13.22 19.48
C LEU A 30 -25.76 13.08 19.23
N PRO A 31 -26.39 14.01 18.51
CA PRO A 31 -27.76 13.87 18.01
C PRO A 31 -27.97 12.55 17.26
N GLN A 32 -29.16 11.94 17.40
CA GLN A 32 -29.48 10.63 16.82
C GLN A 32 -29.40 10.57 15.28
N ASN A 33 -29.51 11.72 14.61
CA ASN A 33 -29.36 11.85 13.17
C ASN A 33 -27.90 11.98 12.70
N ILE A 34 -26.92 11.90 13.62
CA ILE A 34 -25.49 11.93 13.30
C ILE A 34 -24.89 10.54 13.56
N GLY A 35 -24.46 9.88 12.48
CA GLY A 35 -23.67 8.65 12.56
C GLY A 35 -22.19 8.92 12.29
N VAL A 36 -21.31 8.39 13.15
CA VAL A 36 -19.85 8.38 12.89
C VAL A 36 -19.41 6.95 12.64
N TYR A 37 -18.73 6.77 11.52
CA TYR A 37 -18.25 5.48 11.04
C TYR A 37 -16.76 5.56 10.72
N ALA A 38 -16.06 4.45 10.89
CA ALA A 38 -14.68 4.27 10.45
C ALA A 38 -14.62 3.31 9.26
N LYS A 39 -13.92 3.72 8.21
CA LYS A 39 -13.54 2.85 7.10
C LYS A 39 -12.31 2.04 7.51
N ALA A 40 -12.49 0.75 7.76
CA ALA A 40 -11.52 -0.09 8.45
C ALA A 40 -10.38 -0.59 7.54
N GLU A 41 -9.53 0.32 7.06
CA GLU A 41 -8.45 -0.02 6.13
C GLU A 41 -7.36 -0.94 6.68
N TRP A 42 -7.33 -1.18 8.00
CA TRP A 42 -6.47 -2.19 8.60
C TRP A 42 -6.86 -3.63 8.28
N THR A 43 -8.03 -3.86 7.67
CA THR A 43 -8.47 -5.20 7.24
C THR A 43 -7.96 -5.60 5.86
N ASN A 44 -7.24 -4.72 5.15
CA ASN A 44 -6.51 -5.14 3.96
C ASN A 44 -5.43 -6.18 4.35
N PRO A 45 -5.02 -7.08 3.43
CA PRO A 45 -4.15 -8.21 3.76
C PRO A 45 -2.76 -7.83 4.31
N GLY A 46 -2.19 -6.72 3.85
CA GLY A 46 -0.96 -6.12 4.37
C GLY A 46 -1.18 -5.26 5.62
N GLY A 47 -2.42 -5.16 6.09
CA GLY A 47 -2.80 -4.53 7.35
C GLY A 47 -3.02 -3.02 7.27
N SER A 48 -3.13 -2.43 6.07
CA SER A 48 -3.28 -0.98 5.96
C SER A 48 -3.90 -0.49 4.64
N VAL A 49 -4.23 0.81 4.61
CA VAL A 49 -4.67 1.54 3.40
C VAL A 49 -3.63 1.56 2.27
N LYS A 50 -2.34 1.38 2.58
CA LYS A 50 -1.25 1.49 1.60
C LYS A 50 -1.25 0.36 0.59
N ASP A 51 -1.87 -0.77 0.91
CA ASP A 51 -2.09 -1.91 0.01
C ASP A 51 -2.75 -1.48 -1.30
N ARG A 52 -3.75 -0.59 -1.21
CA ARG A 52 -4.47 -0.07 -2.39
C ARG A 52 -3.55 0.71 -3.31
N ALA A 53 -2.78 1.64 -2.75
CA ALA A 53 -1.87 2.49 -3.51
C ALA A 53 -0.74 1.66 -4.13
N ALA A 54 -0.10 0.80 -3.34
CA ALA A 54 0.97 -0.08 -3.81
C ALA A 54 0.50 -1.02 -4.93
N TYR A 55 -0.67 -1.64 -4.76
CA TYR A 55 -1.25 -2.50 -5.78
C TYR A 55 -1.55 -1.75 -7.07
N ASN A 56 -2.17 -0.57 -6.99
CA ASN A 56 -2.49 0.19 -8.19
C ASN A 56 -1.23 0.74 -8.89
N ILE A 57 -0.18 1.10 -8.14
CA ILE A 57 1.11 1.51 -8.71
C ILE A 57 1.76 0.34 -9.48
N ILE A 58 1.83 -0.84 -8.86
CA ILE A 58 2.38 -2.05 -9.50
C ILE A 58 1.56 -2.40 -10.74
N ARG A 59 0.24 -2.47 -10.61
CA ARG A 59 -0.68 -2.79 -11.70
C ARG A 59 -0.56 -1.80 -12.86
N GLN A 60 -0.43 -0.50 -12.58
CA GLN A 60 -0.23 0.49 -13.64
C GLN A 60 1.14 0.34 -14.30
N GLY A 61 2.18 0.03 -13.52
CA GLY A 61 3.51 -0.29 -14.06
C GLY A 61 3.49 -1.50 -15.00
N GLU A 62 2.74 -2.54 -14.65
CA GLU A 62 2.51 -3.73 -15.49
C GLU A 62 1.77 -3.36 -16.78
N LEU A 63 0.66 -2.63 -16.67
CA LEU A 63 -0.17 -2.22 -17.80
C LEU A 63 0.58 -1.29 -18.78
N ASP A 64 1.41 -0.39 -18.26
CA ASP A 64 2.25 0.50 -19.06
C ASP A 64 3.47 -0.22 -19.68
N GLY A 65 3.73 -1.48 -19.31
CA GLY A 65 4.95 -2.21 -19.69
C GLY A 65 6.23 -1.71 -19.01
N LYS A 66 6.12 -0.79 -18.04
CA LYS A 66 7.26 -0.23 -17.30
C LYS A 66 7.79 -1.16 -16.23
N LEU A 67 6.94 -2.04 -15.68
CA LEU A 67 7.29 -3.09 -14.74
C LEU A 67 7.18 -4.45 -15.44
N THR A 68 8.30 -5.17 -15.49
CA THR A 68 8.38 -6.55 -15.98
C THR A 68 9.09 -7.41 -14.92
N HIS A 69 8.99 -8.74 -15.01
CA HIS A 69 9.69 -9.62 -14.05
C HIS A 69 11.23 -9.55 -14.14
N GLY A 70 11.78 -8.94 -15.20
CA GLY A 70 13.21 -8.63 -15.29
C GLY A 70 13.62 -7.47 -14.37
N LYS A 71 12.69 -6.57 -14.04
CA LYS A 71 12.93 -5.40 -13.20
C LYS A 71 12.73 -5.69 -11.71
N ILE A 72 13.24 -4.79 -10.88
CA ILE A 72 13.11 -4.80 -9.43
C ILE A 72 12.25 -3.60 -9.02
N ILE A 73 11.21 -3.81 -8.21
CA ILE A 73 10.42 -2.73 -7.62
C ILE A 73 11.30 -1.97 -6.64
N LEU A 74 11.42 -0.66 -6.82
CA LEU A 74 12.29 0.20 -6.03
C LEU A 74 11.47 1.36 -5.44
N ASP A 75 11.60 1.61 -4.13
CA ASP A 75 11.03 2.79 -3.47
C ASP A 75 11.79 3.10 -2.16
N SER A 76 11.49 4.26 -1.55
CA SER A 76 11.95 4.65 -0.22
C SER A 76 10.78 4.61 0.76
N THR A 77 10.79 3.65 1.69
CA THR A 77 9.81 3.57 2.77
C THR A 77 10.15 2.45 3.77
N SER A 78 10.07 2.75 5.06
CA SER A 78 10.08 1.76 6.13
C SER A 78 8.68 1.41 6.64
N GLY A 79 7.65 2.10 6.15
CA GLY A 79 6.29 2.05 6.70
C GLY A 79 5.39 1.03 6.00
N ASN A 80 4.09 1.26 6.13
CA ASN A 80 3.07 0.37 5.58
C ASN A 80 3.15 0.18 4.06
N THR A 81 3.59 1.20 3.31
CA THR A 81 3.78 1.05 1.86
C THR A 81 4.89 0.04 1.53
N GLY A 82 5.95 -0.01 2.33
CA GLY A 82 7.02 -1.00 2.16
C GLY A 82 6.51 -2.41 2.36
N ILE A 83 5.71 -2.63 3.41
CA ILE A 83 5.05 -3.91 3.68
C ILE A 83 4.11 -4.30 2.52
N ALA A 84 3.34 -3.33 2.00
CA ALA A 84 2.45 -3.57 0.87
C ALA A 84 3.22 -3.98 -0.41
N TYR A 85 4.28 -3.27 -0.78
CA TYR A 85 5.13 -3.67 -1.90
C TYR A 85 5.77 -5.03 -1.68
N ALA A 86 6.24 -5.31 -0.46
CA ALA A 86 6.85 -6.59 -0.11
C ALA A 86 5.85 -7.76 -0.27
N MET A 87 4.64 -7.62 0.28
CA MET A 87 3.58 -8.61 0.17
C MET A 87 3.14 -8.83 -1.28
N ILE A 88 2.89 -7.76 -2.04
CA ILE A 88 2.46 -7.86 -3.45
C ILE A 88 3.60 -8.41 -4.31
N GLY A 89 4.84 -7.97 -4.08
CA GLY A 89 6.01 -8.47 -4.77
C GLY A 89 6.21 -9.97 -4.55
N ALA A 90 6.10 -10.43 -3.29
CA ALA A 90 6.15 -11.84 -2.96
C ALA A 90 5.00 -12.64 -3.62
N SER A 91 3.77 -12.11 -3.62
CA SER A 91 2.62 -12.77 -4.27
C SER A 91 2.81 -12.91 -5.78
N LYS A 92 3.24 -11.84 -6.44
CA LYS A 92 3.33 -11.76 -7.90
C LYS A 92 4.69 -12.21 -8.46
N GLY A 93 5.65 -12.54 -7.62
CA GLY A 93 7.00 -12.96 -8.04
C GLY A 93 7.88 -11.81 -8.54
N TYR A 94 7.75 -10.61 -7.96
CA TYR A 94 8.68 -9.51 -8.17
C TYR A 94 9.74 -9.45 -7.07
N ARG A 95 10.96 -9.07 -7.46
CA ARG A 95 11.98 -8.63 -6.52
C ARG A 95 11.65 -7.22 -6.05
N VAL A 96 11.82 -6.97 -4.77
CA VAL A 96 11.57 -5.66 -4.15
C VAL A 96 12.84 -5.20 -3.45
N LYS A 97 13.23 -3.95 -3.70
CA LYS A 97 14.34 -3.27 -3.04
C LYS A 97 13.84 -1.99 -2.40
N LEU A 98 14.09 -1.82 -1.10
CA LEU A 98 13.63 -0.65 -0.36
C LEU A 98 14.77 0.06 0.34
N PHE A 99 14.73 1.39 0.31
CA PHE A 99 15.62 2.23 1.08
C PHE A 99 14.90 2.71 2.33
N LEU A 100 15.55 2.62 3.48
CA LEU A 100 15.04 3.10 4.75
C LEU A 100 16.16 3.65 5.64
N PRO A 101 15.89 4.67 6.47
CA PRO A 101 16.89 5.15 7.42
C PRO A 101 17.19 4.08 8.47
N GLN A 102 18.43 4.04 8.97
CA GLN A 102 18.90 3.00 9.90
C GLN A 102 18.14 2.97 11.24
N ASN A 103 17.44 4.04 11.59
CA ASN A 103 16.60 4.14 12.79
C ASN A 103 15.17 3.61 12.60
N ALA A 104 14.87 2.95 11.47
CA ALA A 104 13.59 2.29 11.25
C ALA A 104 13.33 1.19 12.31
N SER A 105 12.05 0.94 12.62
CA SER A 105 11.66 -0.03 13.65
C SER A 105 12.17 -1.46 13.31
N PRO A 106 12.74 -2.18 14.31
CA PRO A 106 13.19 -3.56 14.13
C PRO A 106 12.09 -4.50 13.65
N GLU A 107 10.87 -4.33 14.15
CA GLU A 107 9.70 -5.14 13.79
C GLU A 107 9.36 -5.00 12.30
N ARG A 108 9.37 -3.76 11.79
CA ARG A 108 9.11 -3.50 10.36
C ARG A 108 10.22 -4.08 9.49
N THR A 109 11.47 -3.94 9.91
CA THR A 109 12.61 -4.53 9.20
C THR A 109 12.50 -6.06 9.15
N ALA A 110 12.08 -6.70 10.24
CA ALA A 110 11.86 -8.14 10.29
C ALA A 110 10.77 -8.60 9.32
N ILE A 111 9.64 -7.88 9.25
CA ILE A 111 8.57 -8.16 8.28
C ILE A 111 9.08 -8.06 6.84
N LEU A 112 9.80 -6.98 6.50
CA LEU A 112 10.34 -6.80 5.15
C LEU A 112 11.31 -7.92 4.76
N ARG A 113 12.19 -8.34 5.69
CA ARG A 113 13.10 -9.48 5.47
C ARG A 113 12.35 -10.79 5.29
N ALA A 114 11.28 -11.02 6.04
CA ALA A 114 10.45 -12.23 5.91
C ALA A 114 9.80 -12.34 4.52
N TYR A 115 9.46 -11.21 3.90
CA TYR A 115 8.99 -11.15 2.51
C TYR A 115 10.12 -11.20 1.46
N GLY A 116 11.38 -11.27 1.86
CA GLY A 116 12.53 -11.35 0.95
C GLY A 116 12.94 -10.02 0.30
N VAL A 117 12.63 -8.88 0.94
CA VAL A 117 13.02 -7.56 0.44
C VAL A 117 14.52 -7.34 0.57
N ASP A 118 15.14 -6.79 -0.48
CA ASP A 118 16.50 -6.24 -0.45
C ASP A 118 16.48 -4.86 0.22
N ILE A 119 17.03 -4.76 1.42
CA ILE A 119 16.97 -3.55 2.25
C ILE A 119 18.30 -2.80 2.18
N VAL A 120 18.24 -1.54 1.79
CA VAL A 120 19.37 -0.60 1.88
C VAL A 120 19.11 0.38 3.01
N PHE A 121 20.02 0.43 3.97
CA PHE A 121 19.96 1.41 5.05
C PHE A 121 20.65 2.71 4.64
N THR A 122 19.96 3.84 4.83
CA THR A 122 20.53 5.18 4.64
C THR A 122 20.87 5.84 5.97
N ASP A 123 21.61 6.95 5.89
CA ASP A 123 21.98 7.75 7.06
C ASP A 123 20.73 8.15 7.86
N PRO A 124 20.63 7.82 9.16
CA PRO A 124 19.50 8.21 10.00
C PRO A 124 19.36 9.73 10.17
N LEU A 125 20.43 10.51 10.01
CA LEU A 125 20.42 11.98 10.10
C LEU A 125 19.76 12.64 8.89
N GLU A 126 19.81 12.00 7.71
CA GLU A 126 19.13 12.49 6.51
C GLU A 126 17.64 12.06 6.45
N GLY A 127 17.22 11.18 7.35
CA GLY A 127 15.84 10.73 7.48
C GLY A 127 15.26 10.16 6.19
N SER A 128 13.99 10.46 5.93
CA SER A 128 13.28 9.96 4.74
C SER A 128 13.75 10.64 3.45
N ASP A 129 14.16 11.91 3.53
CA ASP A 129 14.56 12.69 2.36
C ASP A 129 15.87 12.16 1.75
N GLY A 130 16.84 11.78 2.59
CA GLY A 130 18.05 11.10 2.15
C GLY A 130 17.76 9.79 1.43
N ALA A 131 16.85 8.98 1.98
CA ALA A 131 16.41 7.72 1.36
C ALA A 131 15.70 7.94 0.01
N ILE A 132 14.83 8.95 -0.09
CA ILE A 132 14.16 9.31 -1.35
C ILE A 132 15.17 9.75 -2.41
N ARG A 133 16.13 10.61 -2.03
CA ARG A 133 17.19 11.06 -2.94
C ARG A 133 18.03 9.90 -3.46
N ALA A 134 18.49 9.01 -2.57
CA ALA A 134 19.31 7.86 -2.94
C ALA A 134 18.57 6.90 -3.90
N VAL A 135 17.28 6.65 -3.66
CA VAL A 135 16.43 5.86 -4.56
C VAL A 135 16.30 6.51 -5.93
N ARG A 136 16.06 7.83 -5.97
CA ARG A 136 15.91 8.56 -7.23
C ARG A 136 17.19 8.53 -8.06
N GLU A 137 18.35 8.71 -7.42
CA GLU A 137 19.65 8.62 -8.08
C GLU A 137 19.90 7.22 -8.65
N LEU A 138 19.61 6.16 -7.87
CA LEU A 138 19.77 4.78 -8.33
C LEU A 138 18.83 4.45 -9.49
N ALA A 139 17.58 4.88 -9.41
CA ALA A 139 16.59 4.69 -10.48
C ALA A 139 17.01 5.38 -11.78
N ALA A 140 17.60 6.57 -11.68
CA ALA A 140 18.10 7.32 -12.84
C ALA A 140 19.38 6.70 -13.42
N ALA A 141 20.24 6.12 -12.59
CA ALA A 141 21.48 5.48 -13.02
C ALA A 141 21.25 4.10 -13.66
N GLU A 142 20.25 3.33 -13.21
CA GLU A 142 19.94 1.99 -13.71
C GLU A 142 18.45 1.85 -14.13
N PRO A 143 17.95 2.68 -15.09
CA PRO A 143 16.53 2.75 -15.43
C PRO A 143 15.98 1.46 -16.03
N ASP A 144 16.82 0.64 -16.67
CA ASP A 144 16.43 -0.64 -17.25
C ASP A 144 16.25 -1.74 -16.20
N LYS A 145 16.91 -1.62 -15.04
CA LYS A 145 16.89 -2.61 -13.97
C LYS A 145 15.79 -2.37 -12.94
N TYR A 146 15.46 -1.11 -12.67
CA TYR A 146 14.50 -0.77 -11.63
C TYR A 146 13.19 -0.25 -12.21
N PHE A 147 12.11 -0.53 -11.48
CA PHE A 147 10.86 0.19 -11.58
C PHE A 147 10.74 1.07 -10.33
N TYR A 148 11.03 2.36 -10.49
CA TYR A 148 10.86 3.31 -9.40
C TYR A 148 9.38 3.61 -9.21
N ALA A 149 8.81 3.13 -8.11
CA ALA A 149 7.39 3.20 -7.84
C ALA A 149 6.92 4.63 -7.49
N ASP A 150 7.81 5.43 -6.89
CA ASP A 150 7.64 6.85 -6.57
C ASP A 150 6.29 7.17 -5.89
N GLN A 151 5.98 6.50 -4.77
CA GLN A 151 4.66 6.60 -4.13
C GLN A 151 4.17 8.03 -3.87
N TYR A 152 5.10 8.99 -3.70
CA TYR A 152 4.81 10.37 -3.38
C TYR A 152 4.34 11.17 -4.60
N ASN A 153 4.83 10.85 -5.80
CA ASN A 153 4.50 11.57 -7.03
C ASN A 153 3.69 10.75 -8.03
N ASN A 154 3.54 9.44 -7.81
CA ASN A 154 2.85 8.55 -8.73
C ASN A 154 1.32 8.74 -8.69
N PRO A 155 0.66 9.16 -9.79
CA PRO A 155 -0.78 9.37 -9.82
C PRO A 155 -1.58 8.11 -9.50
N ALA A 156 -1.02 6.92 -9.73
CA ALA A 156 -1.68 5.66 -9.39
C ALA A 156 -1.97 5.55 -7.88
N ASN A 157 -1.27 6.28 -7.01
CA ASN A 157 -1.56 6.33 -5.59
C ASN A 157 -2.97 6.92 -5.32
N TRP A 158 -3.18 8.21 -5.61
CA TRP A 158 -4.48 8.85 -5.34
C TRP A 158 -5.60 8.25 -6.20
N GLN A 159 -5.28 7.79 -7.42
CA GLN A 159 -6.25 7.13 -8.29
C GLN A 159 -6.77 5.82 -7.69
N ALA A 160 -5.97 5.11 -6.89
CA ALA A 160 -6.44 3.91 -6.20
C ALA A 160 -7.63 4.25 -5.31
N HIS A 161 -7.53 5.33 -4.53
CA HIS A 161 -8.59 5.79 -3.63
C HIS A 161 -9.79 6.36 -4.38
N TYR A 162 -9.56 7.12 -5.45
CA TYR A 162 -10.64 7.64 -6.29
C TYR A 162 -11.47 6.52 -6.93
N LYS A 163 -10.80 5.49 -7.48
CA LYS A 163 -11.44 4.38 -8.19
C LYS A 163 -12.02 3.31 -7.25
N THR A 164 -11.55 3.23 -5.99
CA THR A 164 -11.96 2.19 -5.05
C THR A 164 -12.49 2.74 -3.73
N THR A 165 -11.63 3.25 -2.84
CA THR A 165 -12.02 3.69 -1.48
C THR A 165 -13.22 4.64 -1.48
N GLY A 166 -13.23 5.66 -2.35
CA GLY A 166 -14.36 6.59 -2.47
C GLY A 166 -15.63 5.92 -2.98
N VAL A 167 -15.50 5.04 -3.97
CA VAL A 167 -16.63 4.25 -4.52
C VAL A 167 -17.22 3.32 -3.48
N GLU A 168 -16.38 2.67 -2.67
CA GLU A 168 -16.81 1.80 -1.59
C GLU A 168 -17.57 2.59 -0.52
N ILE A 169 -17.05 3.73 -0.07
CA ILE A 169 -17.72 4.59 0.90
C ILE A 169 -19.07 5.06 0.36
N TRP A 170 -19.12 5.51 -0.89
CA TRP A 170 -20.36 5.95 -1.53
C TRP A 170 -21.41 4.84 -1.56
N LYS A 171 -21.02 3.62 -1.98
CA LYS A 171 -21.90 2.45 -2.01
C LYS A 171 -22.36 2.03 -0.62
N GLN A 172 -21.43 1.93 0.34
CA GLN A 172 -21.71 1.49 1.71
C GLN A 172 -22.58 2.46 2.50
N THR A 173 -22.63 3.73 2.07
CA THR A 173 -23.49 4.77 2.67
C THR A 173 -24.73 5.06 1.85
N GLU A 174 -24.94 4.36 0.73
CA GLU A 174 -26.03 4.64 -0.23
C GLU A 174 -26.10 6.12 -0.64
N GLY A 175 -24.94 6.78 -0.73
CA GLY A 175 -24.83 8.21 -1.04
C GLY A 175 -25.14 9.18 0.11
N ALA A 176 -25.36 8.68 1.33
CA ALA A 176 -25.70 9.51 2.50
C ALA A 176 -24.48 10.14 3.20
N VAL A 177 -23.24 9.84 2.76
CA VAL A 177 -22.04 10.46 3.33
C VAL A 177 -22.05 11.98 3.08
N THR A 178 -21.91 12.76 4.15
CA THR A 178 -21.89 14.24 4.08
C THR A 178 -20.54 14.83 4.42
N HIS A 179 -19.77 14.16 5.28
CA HIS A 179 -18.46 14.60 5.75
C HIS A 179 -17.48 13.43 5.68
N PHE A 180 -16.25 13.71 5.29
CA PHE A 180 -15.16 12.74 5.25
C PHE A 180 -13.94 13.33 5.96
N VAL A 181 -13.33 12.55 6.85
CA VAL A 181 -12.14 12.93 7.61
C VAL A 181 -11.07 11.87 7.39
N ALA A 182 -9.87 12.30 7.02
CA ALA A 182 -8.70 11.44 6.86
C ALA A 182 -7.48 12.09 7.52
N GLY A 183 -6.70 11.28 8.24
CA GLY A 183 -5.37 11.65 8.72
C GLY A 183 -4.32 11.25 7.69
N LEU A 184 -3.29 12.09 7.52
CA LEU A 184 -2.14 11.84 6.65
C LEU A 184 -0.95 11.33 7.45
#